data_AF-A0AAD5K9Z4-F1
#
_entry.id   AF-A0AAD5K9Z4-F1
#
_cell.length_a   1.000
_cell.length_b   1.000
_cell.length_c   1.000
_cell.angle_alpha   90.00
_cell.angle_beta   90.00
_cell.angle_gamma   90.00
#
_symmetry.space_group_name_H-M   'P 1'
#
loop_
_entity.id
_entity.type
_entity.pdbx_description
1 polymer ?
#
loop_
_entity_poly.entity_id
_entity_poly.type
_entity_poly.pdbx_seq_one_letter_code
_entity_poly.pdbx_strand_id
1 'polypeptide(L)'
;MIQSYHIESILSQRRENPSKVISVLSYVENMENVNVSPYAKLCISHLLKPCLGTDMDQDITEALVSTWESLNLIIPHEVWVMTANALRDESIKMEYSFDTIISDPLSLFKCDRRVFRSETILPVWLHYLGCVRICSKHRIWKRFHTHRNAQINTRNVNALVNGQDSAMVQLLLEACIPTEADKESPDTLKIVQRLICQFVHGLFIDGDRDMLLAKILHFQTYSIELLPVVVEFIPSLFAVFNFIPELLRQPQPDKQVFGILLACHLCEKYPLENYLRTAENHILPRLLKIAFPSVPPSSVCAPSEYLVQVIPGFVHLAKAYPHFGSKILQVFDEIARGLPPPQEFVGQEGNSKIILVLRLHQVLNSSRESVQYEVDHSIKVEEEDD
;
A
#
# COMPACT_ATOMS: atom_id res chain seq x y z
N MET A 1 11.65 -12.37 44.95
CA MET A 1 11.09 -13.02 43.74
C MET A 1 9.65 -12.55 43.65
N ILE A 2 9.32 -11.63 42.75
CA ILE A 2 7.92 -11.21 42.56
C ILE A 2 7.20 -12.42 41.96
N GLN A 3 6.20 -12.96 42.66
CA GLN A 3 5.45 -14.11 42.17
C GLN A 3 4.63 -13.70 40.94
N SER A 4 4.53 -14.57 39.93
CA SER A 4 3.79 -14.30 38.68
C SER A 4 2.36 -13.83 38.92
N TYR A 5 1.70 -14.35 39.96
CA TYR A 5 0.37 -13.92 40.39
C TYR A 5 0.28 -12.43 40.76
N HIS A 6 1.34 -11.89 41.38
CA HIS A 6 1.39 -10.47 41.76
C HIS A 6 1.51 -9.57 40.53
N ILE A 7 2.31 -9.98 39.53
CA ILE A 7 2.46 -9.27 38.26
C ILE A 7 1.13 -9.27 37.50
N GLU A 8 0.48 -10.42 37.38
CA GLU A 8 -0.81 -10.55 36.68
C GLU A 8 -1.89 -9.65 37.30
N SER A 9 -1.95 -9.55 38.63
CA SER A 9 -2.85 -8.64 39.34
C SER A 9 -2.59 -7.17 39.00
N ILE A 10 -1.31 -6.75 38.96
CA ILE A 10 -0.93 -5.38 38.62
C ILE A 10 -1.32 -5.05 37.17
N LEU A 11 -1.00 -5.96 36.23
CA LEU A 11 -1.32 -5.78 34.80
C LEU A 11 -2.83 -5.72 34.54
N SER A 12 -3.62 -6.44 35.34
CA SER A 12 -5.09 -6.41 35.26
C SER A 12 -5.66 -5.06 35.73
N GLN A 13 -5.00 -4.40 36.68
CA GLN A 13 -5.34 -3.08 37.22
C GLN A 13 -4.64 -1.92 36.48
N ARG A 14 -4.31 -2.10 35.20
CA ARG A 14 -3.53 -1.14 34.40
C ARG A 14 -4.07 0.29 34.34
N ARG A 15 -5.40 0.48 34.47
CA ARG A 15 -6.03 1.80 34.50
C ARG A 15 -5.94 2.49 35.85
N GLU A 16 -5.80 1.72 36.93
CA GLU A 16 -5.82 2.24 38.31
C GLU A 16 -4.41 2.60 38.80
N ASN A 17 -3.38 1.92 38.28
CA ASN A 17 -2.00 2.09 38.75
C ASN A 17 -0.98 2.08 37.58
N PRO A 18 -0.97 3.09 36.69
CA PRO A 18 -0.08 3.14 35.54
C PRO A 18 1.40 3.06 35.92
N SER A 19 1.81 3.75 36.99
CA SER A 19 3.18 3.74 37.50
C SER A 19 3.67 2.35 37.93
N LYS A 20 2.79 1.52 38.49
CA LYS A 20 3.12 0.13 38.87
C LYS A 20 3.26 -0.75 37.65
N VAL A 21 2.42 -0.55 36.62
CA VAL A 21 2.56 -1.27 35.34
C VAL A 21 3.89 -0.94 34.68
N ILE A 22 4.26 0.34 34.62
CA ILE A 22 5.55 0.77 34.08
C ILE A 22 6.71 0.16 34.89
N SER A 23 6.61 0.14 36.23
CA SER A 23 7.63 -0.50 37.07
C SER A 23 7.78 -2.00 36.79
N VAL A 24 6.67 -2.70 36.52
CA VAL A 24 6.69 -4.12 36.11
C VAL A 24 7.34 -4.28 34.74
N LEU A 25 7.00 -3.43 33.77
CA LEU A 25 7.61 -3.43 32.43
C LEU A 25 9.12 -3.21 32.51
N SER A 26 9.57 -2.17 33.22
CA SER A 26 11.00 -1.92 33.45
C SER A 26 11.69 -3.08 34.18
N TYR A 27 11.01 -3.74 35.13
CA TYR A 27 11.59 -4.92 35.80
C TYR A 27 11.81 -6.09 34.82
N VAL A 28 10.86 -6.33 33.91
CA VAL A 28 10.95 -7.38 32.88
C VAL A 28 12.00 -7.03 31.82
N GLU A 29 12.05 -5.77 31.41
CA GLU A 29 13.01 -5.23 30.44
C GLU A 29 14.47 -5.44 30.89
N ASN A 30 14.75 -5.28 32.19
CA ASN A 30 16.09 -5.44 32.75
C ASN A 30 16.47 -6.91 33.09
N MET A 31 15.66 -7.90 32.71
CA MET A 31 16.00 -9.30 32.91
C MET A 31 16.91 -9.82 31.79
N GLU A 32 18.16 -10.16 32.11
CA GLU A 32 19.16 -10.61 31.14
C GLU A 32 19.15 -12.13 30.87
N ASN A 33 18.12 -12.88 31.25
CA ASN A 33 18.13 -14.34 31.14
C ASN A 33 16.85 -14.92 30.52
N VAL A 34 16.96 -16.14 29.98
CA VAL A 34 15.87 -16.88 29.32
C VAL A 34 14.68 -17.14 30.25
N ASN A 35 14.86 -17.06 31.58
CA ASN A 35 13.75 -17.18 32.54
C ASN A 35 12.81 -15.96 32.52
N VAL A 36 13.06 -14.96 31.65
CA VAL A 36 12.15 -13.84 31.39
C VAL A 36 10.85 -14.28 30.68
N SER A 37 10.87 -15.40 29.95
CA SER A 37 9.75 -15.85 29.10
C SER A 37 8.37 -15.87 29.79
N PRO A 38 8.19 -16.42 31.01
CA PRO A 38 6.91 -16.41 31.69
C PRO A 38 6.39 -14.99 32.00
N TYR A 39 7.28 -14.05 32.32
CA TYR A 39 6.92 -12.67 32.61
C TYR A 39 6.64 -11.89 31.32
N ALA A 40 7.45 -12.11 30.27
CA ALA A 40 7.21 -11.59 28.94
C ALA A 40 5.81 -11.98 28.42
N LYS A 41 5.44 -13.26 28.60
CA LYS A 41 4.10 -13.76 28.22
C LYS A 41 3.00 -12.96 28.91
N LEU A 42 3.10 -12.74 30.23
CA LEU A 42 2.13 -11.97 31.00
C LEU A 42 2.03 -10.52 30.48
N CYS A 43 3.16 -9.83 30.32
CA CYS A 43 3.16 -8.45 29.83
C CYS A 43 2.51 -8.34 28.45
N ILE A 44 2.93 -9.17 27.48
CA ILE A 44 2.43 -9.11 26.11
C ILE A 44 0.95 -9.51 26.05
N SER A 45 0.53 -10.60 26.70
CA SER A 45 -0.86 -11.07 26.62
C SER A 45 -1.86 -10.14 27.30
N HIS A 46 -1.45 -9.45 28.37
CA HIS A 46 -2.34 -8.54 29.10
C HIS A 46 -2.35 -7.11 28.56
N LEU A 47 -1.25 -6.63 27.97
CA LEU A 47 -1.12 -5.21 27.61
C LEU A 47 -1.22 -4.93 26.11
N LEU A 48 -0.78 -5.85 25.24
CA LEU A 48 -0.62 -5.54 23.82
C LEU A 48 -1.94 -5.16 23.13
N LYS A 49 -3.00 -5.95 23.33
CA LYS A 49 -4.33 -5.66 22.77
C LYS A 49 -5.00 -4.42 23.40
N PRO A 50 -4.91 -4.18 24.72
CA PRO A 50 -5.36 -2.92 25.30
C PRO A 50 -4.65 -1.68 24.76
N CYS A 51 -3.33 -1.73 24.52
CA CYS A 51 -2.56 -0.59 23.99
C CYS A 51 -2.93 -0.19 22.55
N LEU A 52 -3.84 -0.93 21.90
CA LEU A 52 -4.46 -0.51 20.64
C LEU A 52 -5.64 0.47 20.83
N GLY A 53 -6.13 0.62 22.07
CA GLY A 53 -7.21 1.55 22.42
C GLY A 53 -6.69 2.97 22.64
N THR A 54 -7.53 3.95 22.33
CA THR A 54 -7.25 5.38 22.57
C THR A 54 -7.35 5.78 24.05
N ASP A 55 -7.83 4.87 24.90
CA ASP A 55 -8.05 5.06 26.34
C ASP A 55 -6.85 4.64 27.20
N MET A 56 -5.84 4.02 26.59
CA MET A 56 -4.64 3.59 27.30
C MET A 56 -3.66 4.74 27.52
N ASP A 57 -3.01 4.72 28.67
CA ASP A 57 -1.92 5.63 29.00
C ASP A 57 -0.76 5.46 27.99
N GLN A 58 -0.33 6.58 27.40
CA GLN A 58 0.73 6.60 26.41
C GLN A 58 2.06 6.14 27.01
N ASP A 59 2.36 6.48 28.27
CA ASP A 59 3.59 6.07 28.94
C ASP A 59 3.65 4.55 29.12
N ILE A 60 2.50 3.91 29.39
CA ILE A 60 2.40 2.44 29.43
C ILE A 60 2.69 1.85 28.04
N THR A 61 2.14 2.46 27.00
CA THR A 61 2.29 1.98 25.62
C THR A 61 3.74 2.07 25.17
N GLU A 62 4.41 3.19 25.44
CA GLU A 62 5.83 3.40 25.15
C GLU A 62 6.72 2.44 25.95
N ALA A 63 6.45 2.27 27.25
CA ALA A 63 7.15 1.30 28.09
C ALA A 63 6.97 -0.15 27.58
N LEU A 64 5.78 -0.50 27.09
CA LEU A 64 5.52 -1.82 26.50
C LEU A 64 6.33 -2.02 25.22
N VAL A 65 6.42 -1.00 24.36
CA VAL A 65 7.23 -1.06 23.12
C VAL A 65 8.71 -1.26 23.47
N SER A 66 9.26 -0.46 24.40
CA SER A 66 10.66 -0.60 24.85
C SER A 66 10.94 -2.00 25.42
N THR A 67 10.02 -2.49 26.26
CA THR A 67 10.10 -3.84 26.83
C THR A 67 10.05 -4.89 25.73
N TRP A 68 9.17 -4.74 24.74
CA TRP A 68 9.05 -5.68 23.62
C TRP A 68 10.34 -5.74 22.79
N GLU A 69 10.95 -4.60 22.48
CA GLU A 69 12.21 -4.52 21.73
C GLU A 69 13.35 -5.21 22.49
N SER A 70 13.47 -4.94 23.79
CA SER A 70 14.46 -5.60 24.66
C SER A 70 14.26 -7.12 24.72
N LEU A 71 13.01 -7.57 24.88
CA LEU A 71 12.69 -9.01 24.88
C LEU A 71 12.98 -9.67 23.52
N ASN A 72 12.76 -8.95 22.43
CA ASN A 72 13.03 -9.44 21.07
C ASN A 72 14.54 -9.70 20.83
N LEU A 73 15.43 -9.07 21.60
CA LEU A 73 16.87 -9.37 21.55
C LEU A 73 17.24 -10.66 22.29
N ILE A 74 16.45 -11.08 23.28
CA ILE A 74 16.78 -12.21 24.17
C ILE A 74 16.05 -13.48 23.72
N ILE A 75 14.74 -13.40 23.48
CA ILE A 75 13.86 -14.52 23.15
C ILE A 75 12.96 -14.21 21.92
N PRO A 76 13.54 -13.87 20.75
CA PRO A 76 12.80 -13.36 19.59
C PRO A 76 11.65 -14.26 19.15
N HIS A 77 11.91 -15.56 18.97
CA HIS A 77 10.89 -16.49 18.46
C HIS A 77 9.70 -16.63 19.42
N GLU A 78 9.95 -16.57 20.73
CA GLU A 78 8.90 -16.65 21.74
C GLU A 78 8.08 -15.36 21.74
N VAL A 79 8.74 -14.20 21.68
CA VAL A 79 8.09 -12.88 21.60
C VAL A 79 7.21 -12.79 20.36
N TRP A 80 7.65 -13.26 19.19
CA TRP A 80 6.83 -13.25 17.97
C TRP A 80 5.58 -14.10 18.13
N VAL A 81 5.70 -15.28 18.75
CA VAL A 81 4.56 -16.17 19.03
C VAL A 81 3.61 -15.55 20.06
N MET A 82 4.13 -14.94 21.14
CA MET A 82 3.33 -14.23 22.14
C MET A 82 2.57 -13.06 21.50
N THR A 83 3.25 -12.29 20.65
CA THR A 83 2.70 -11.14 19.91
C THR A 83 1.58 -11.58 18.96
N ALA A 84 1.85 -12.59 18.12
CA ALA A 84 0.87 -13.14 17.18
C ALA A 84 -0.38 -13.66 17.89
N ASN A 85 -0.22 -14.33 19.03
CA ASN A 85 -1.35 -14.84 19.80
C ASN A 85 -2.11 -13.75 20.56
N ALA A 86 -1.43 -12.72 21.07
CA ALA A 86 -2.06 -11.60 21.78
C ALA A 86 -2.86 -10.69 20.84
N LEU A 87 -2.43 -10.55 19.58
CA LEU A 87 -3.11 -9.74 18.55
C LEU A 87 -4.08 -10.52 17.68
N ARG A 88 -4.15 -11.84 17.82
CA ARG A 88 -4.98 -12.71 16.99
C ARG A 88 -6.46 -12.30 17.06
N ASP A 89 -7.14 -12.40 15.92
CA ASP A 89 -8.59 -12.26 15.86
C ASP A 89 -9.29 -13.32 16.73
N GLU A 90 -10.31 -12.91 17.49
CA GLU A 90 -11.05 -13.79 18.42
C GLU A 90 -11.74 -14.97 17.72
N SER A 91 -12.04 -14.85 16.43
CA SER A 91 -12.58 -15.93 15.61
C SER A 91 -11.61 -17.10 15.44
N ILE A 92 -10.31 -16.88 15.61
CA ILE A 92 -9.29 -17.93 15.46
C ILE A 92 -9.10 -18.64 16.81
N LYS A 93 -9.56 -19.88 16.85
CA LYS A 93 -9.51 -20.72 18.07
C LYS A 93 -8.14 -21.34 18.33
N MET A 94 -7.38 -21.64 17.28
CA MET A 94 -6.08 -22.31 17.41
C MET A 94 -4.97 -21.30 17.72
N GLU A 95 -4.14 -21.64 18.70
CA GLU A 95 -2.93 -20.88 18.98
C GLU A 95 -1.89 -21.02 17.88
N TYR A 96 -1.27 -19.90 17.54
CA TYR A 96 -0.13 -19.88 16.65
C TYR A 96 1.07 -20.48 17.37
N SER A 97 1.77 -21.38 16.67
CA SER A 97 3.12 -21.80 17.03
C SER A 97 4.14 -21.09 16.13
N PHE A 98 5.42 -21.18 16.50
CA PHE A 98 6.50 -20.67 15.64
C PHE A 98 6.48 -21.34 14.26
N ASP A 99 6.26 -22.66 14.19
CA ASP A 99 6.18 -23.38 12.91
C ASP A 99 4.99 -22.92 12.05
N THR A 100 3.87 -22.58 12.70
CA THR A 100 2.68 -22.07 12.02
C THR A 100 2.95 -20.72 11.37
N ILE A 101 3.50 -19.76 12.11
CA ILE A 101 3.71 -18.39 11.61
C ILE A 101 4.79 -18.33 10.52
N ILE A 102 5.83 -19.17 10.57
CA ILE A 102 6.85 -19.21 9.52
C ILE A 102 6.39 -19.99 8.29
N SER A 103 5.46 -20.94 8.45
CA SER A 103 4.92 -21.71 7.32
C SER A 103 3.86 -20.92 6.56
N ASP A 104 3.08 -20.09 7.26
CA ASP A 104 2.08 -19.19 6.69
C ASP A 104 2.18 -17.80 7.33
N PRO A 105 3.13 -16.95 6.90
CA PRO A 105 3.29 -15.60 7.47
C PRO A 105 2.11 -14.68 7.15
N LEU A 106 1.33 -14.96 6.10
CA LEU A 106 0.14 -14.16 5.78
C LEU A 106 -0.97 -14.37 6.83
N SER A 107 -0.91 -15.44 7.62
CA SER A 107 -1.83 -15.65 8.75
C SER A 107 -1.75 -14.55 9.81
N LEU A 108 -0.65 -13.79 9.88
CA LEU A 108 -0.46 -12.68 10.82
C LEU A 108 -1.37 -11.48 10.54
N PHE A 109 -1.87 -11.34 9.31
CA PHE A 109 -2.86 -10.30 8.95
C PHE A 109 -4.25 -10.61 9.52
N LYS A 110 -4.48 -11.81 10.06
CA LYS A 110 -5.70 -12.15 10.80
C LYS A 110 -5.57 -11.73 12.27
N CYS A 111 -5.30 -10.44 12.46
CA CYS A 111 -5.11 -9.78 13.74
C CYS A 111 -6.18 -8.71 13.97
N ASP A 112 -6.23 -8.17 15.19
CA ASP A 112 -7.03 -7.00 15.54
C ASP A 112 -6.71 -5.83 14.59
N ARG A 113 -7.72 -5.37 13.86
CA ARG A 113 -7.55 -4.36 12.80
C ARG A 113 -7.05 -3.02 13.32
N ARG A 114 -7.22 -2.72 14.61
CA ARG A 114 -6.71 -1.48 15.24
C ARG A 114 -5.19 -1.39 15.20
N VAL A 115 -4.47 -2.50 15.01
CA VAL A 115 -3.02 -2.48 14.74
C VAL A 115 -2.68 -1.56 13.57
N PHE A 116 -3.47 -1.58 12.49
CA PHE A 116 -3.23 -0.78 11.29
C PHE A 116 -3.64 0.70 11.45
N ARG A 117 -4.02 1.12 12.66
CA ARG A 117 -4.35 2.48 13.06
C ARG A 117 -3.62 2.91 14.34
N SER A 118 -2.68 2.10 14.83
CA SER A 118 -1.90 2.39 16.02
C SER A 118 -0.51 2.87 15.63
N GLU A 119 -0.20 4.14 15.88
CA GLU A 119 1.10 4.75 15.54
C GLU A 119 2.27 4.10 16.31
N THR A 120 1.99 3.60 17.51
CA THR A 120 2.98 3.00 18.42
C THR A 120 3.14 1.49 18.23
N ILE A 121 2.05 0.76 18.00
CA ILE A 121 2.10 -0.71 17.88
C ILE A 121 2.36 -1.16 16.44
N LEU A 122 1.97 -0.38 15.42
CA LEU A 122 2.21 -0.74 14.02
C LEU A 122 3.70 -0.93 13.69
N PRO A 123 4.66 -0.08 14.14
CA PRO A 123 6.08 -0.30 13.92
C PRO A 123 6.57 -1.65 14.48
N VAL A 124 6.15 -1.99 15.70
CA VAL A 124 6.43 -3.30 16.33
C VAL A 124 5.88 -4.43 15.46
N TRP A 125 4.64 -4.25 14.97
CA TRP A 125 3.99 -5.23 14.12
C TRP A 125 4.72 -5.45 12.78
N LEU A 126 5.12 -4.37 12.12
CA LEU A 126 5.87 -4.40 10.86
C LEU A 126 7.26 -5.02 11.05
N HIS A 127 7.94 -4.71 12.14
CA HIS A 127 9.25 -5.27 12.46
C HIS A 127 9.19 -6.79 12.60
N TYR A 128 8.26 -7.31 13.42
CA TYR A 128 8.16 -8.77 13.57
C TYR A 128 7.64 -9.44 12.30
N LEU A 129 6.74 -8.82 11.53
CA LEU A 129 6.33 -9.34 10.21
C LEU A 129 7.55 -9.50 9.30
N GLY A 130 8.42 -8.49 9.25
CA GLY A 130 9.68 -8.52 8.49
C GLY A 130 10.59 -9.68 8.91
N CYS A 131 10.75 -9.90 10.22
CA CYS A 131 11.51 -11.03 10.74
C CYS A 131 10.89 -12.39 10.33
N VAL A 132 9.58 -12.56 10.52
CA VAL A 132 8.87 -13.81 10.16
C VAL A 132 8.94 -14.05 8.65
N ARG A 133 8.83 -13.01 7.81
CA ARG A 133 9.04 -13.09 6.35
C ARG A 133 10.40 -13.68 6.02
N ILE A 134 11.48 -13.13 6.60
CA ILE A 134 12.85 -13.61 6.35
C ILE A 134 12.98 -15.08 6.78
N CYS A 135 12.45 -15.45 7.96
CA CYS A 135 12.43 -16.83 8.43
C CYS A 135 11.65 -17.77 7.50
N SER A 136 10.49 -17.34 6.98
CA SER A 136 9.68 -18.10 6.03
C SER A 136 10.44 -18.35 4.73
N LYS A 137 11.04 -17.30 4.15
CA LYS A 137 11.89 -17.38 2.95
C LYS A 137 13.04 -18.35 3.17
N HIS A 138 13.75 -18.24 4.30
CA HIS A 138 14.84 -19.16 4.64
C HIS A 138 14.35 -20.61 4.77
N ARG A 139 13.21 -20.84 5.43
CA ARG A 139 12.60 -22.18 5.57
C ARG A 139 12.27 -22.79 4.21
N ILE A 140 11.68 -22.03 3.29
CA ILE A 140 11.35 -22.48 1.94
C ILE A 140 12.62 -22.92 1.20
N TRP A 141 13.66 -22.09 1.22
CA TRP A 141 14.95 -22.40 0.57
C TRP A 141 15.65 -23.60 1.20
N LYS A 142 15.69 -23.66 2.53
CA LYS A 142 16.26 -24.80 3.26
C LYS A 142 15.53 -26.10 2.88
N ARG A 143 14.20 -26.08 2.79
CA ARG A 143 13.41 -27.25 2.37
C ARG A 143 13.71 -27.66 0.94
N PHE A 144 13.82 -26.70 0.02
CA PHE A 144 14.19 -26.97 -1.37
C PHE A 144 15.58 -27.62 -1.49
N HIS A 145 16.57 -27.14 -0.74
CA HIS A 145 17.93 -27.69 -0.79
C HIS A 145 18.07 -29.06 -0.12
N THR A 146 17.32 -29.30 0.96
CA THR A 146 17.34 -30.58 1.69
C THR A 146 16.51 -31.67 1.03
N HIS A 147 15.35 -31.30 0.47
CA HIS A 147 14.42 -32.22 -0.18
C HIS A 147 14.35 -31.91 -1.68
N ARG A 148 15.43 -32.23 -2.40
CA ARG A 148 15.48 -32.02 -3.85
C ARG A 148 14.45 -32.90 -4.55
N ASN A 149 13.36 -32.28 -5.00
CA ASN A 149 12.39 -32.90 -5.90
C ASN A 149 12.78 -32.56 -7.34
N ALA A 150 12.92 -33.57 -8.21
CA ALA A 150 13.31 -33.38 -9.61
C ALA A 150 12.34 -32.50 -10.41
N GLN A 151 11.08 -32.35 -9.96
CA GLN A 151 10.08 -31.49 -10.61
C GLN A 151 10.14 -30.02 -10.17
N ILE A 152 10.78 -29.71 -9.04
CA ILE A 152 10.84 -28.35 -8.50
C ILE A 152 12.21 -27.78 -8.81
N ASN A 153 12.25 -26.62 -9.45
CA ASN A 153 13.49 -25.89 -9.72
C ASN A 153 13.51 -24.54 -8.99
N THR A 154 14.66 -23.87 -9.05
CA THR A 154 14.89 -22.54 -8.44
C THR A 154 13.85 -21.50 -8.87
N ARG A 155 13.35 -21.54 -10.12
CA ARG A 155 12.32 -20.59 -10.58
C ARG A 155 11.00 -20.80 -9.86
N ASN A 156 10.60 -22.05 -9.60
CA ASN A 156 9.40 -22.34 -8.82
C ASN A 156 9.52 -21.80 -7.39
N VAL A 157 10.68 -21.96 -6.77
CA VAL A 157 10.95 -21.46 -5.41
C VAL A 157 10.91 -19.93 -5.37
N ASN A 158 11.57 -19.26 -6.32
CA ASN A 158 11.50 -17.81 -6.46
C ASN A 158 10.07 -17.31 -6.67
N ALA A 159 9.30 -17.97 -7.53
CA ALA A 159 7.91 -17.61 -7.78
C ALA A 159 7.05 -17.74 -6.50
N LEU A 160 7.28 -18.78 -5.69
CA LEU A 160 6.59 -18.95 -4.41
C LEU A 160 6.94 -17.84 -3.42
N VAL A 161 8.23 -17.55 -3.25
CA VAL A 161 8.72 -16.50 -2.33
C VAL A 161 8.20 -15.13 -2.77
N ASN A 162 8.35 -14.78 -4.05
CA ASN A 162 7.89 -13.50 -4.56
C ASN A 162 6.36 -13.38 -4.57
N GLY A 163 5.64 -14.49 -4.77
CA GLY A 163 4.19 -14.54 -4.64
C GLY A 163 3.73 -14.24 -3.21
N GLN A 164 4.42 -14.81 -2.21
CA GLN A 164 4.17 -14.54 -0.80
C GLN A 164 4.47 -13.08 -0.44
N ASP A 165 5.61 -12.56 -0.87
CA ASP A 165 6.01 -11.17 -0.63
C ASP A 165 5.05 -10.19 -1.30
N SER A 166 4.62 -10.46 -2.54
CA SER A 166 3.66 -9.60 -3.24
C SER A 166 2.30 -9.62 -2.53
N ALA A 167 1.83 -10.78 -2.09
CA ALA A 167 0.60 -10.89 -1.30
C ALA A 167 0.67 -10.15 0.04
N MET A 168 1.83 -10.18 0.71
CA MET A 168 2.08 -9.41 1.93
C MET A 168 1.98 -7.90 1.66
N VAL A 169 2.62 -7.42 0.59
CA VAL A 169 2.54 -6.00 0.21
C VAL A 169 1.11 -5.61 -0.17
N GLN A 170 0.36 -6.47 -0.86
CA GLN A 170 -1.06 -6.20 -1.16
C GLN A 170 -1.89 -5.99 0.10
N LEU A 171 -1.78 -6.90 1.08
CA LEU A 171 -2.52 -6.79 2.34
C LEU A 171 -2.13 -5.55 3.15
N LEU A 172 -0.85 -5.15 3.10
CA LEU A 172 -0.37 -3.90 3.70
C LEU A 172 -0.97 -2.68 3.01
N LEU A 173 -1.00 -2.67 1.68
CA LEU A 173 -1.60 -1.58 0.90
C LEU A 173 -3.12 -1.50 1.11
N GLU A 174 -3.82 -2.63 1.21
CA GLU A 174 -5.23 -2.66 1.57
C GLU A 174 -5.48 -2.04 2.96
N ALA A 175 -4.56 -2.23 3.91
CA ALA A 175 -4.66 -1.61 5.22
C ALA A 175 -4.50 -0.07 5.17
N CYS A 176 -3.93 0.48 4.10
CA CYS A 176 -3.81 1.93 3.89
C CYS A 176 -5.11 2.59 3.38
N ILE A 177 -6.13 1.81 2.98
CA ILE A 177 -7.38 2.37 2.47
C ILE A 177 -8.11 3.10 3.62
N PRO A 178 -8.55 4.36 3.41
CA PRO A 178 -9.33 5.09 4.40
C PRO A 178 -10.64 4.39 4.75
N THR A 179 -10.99 4.40 6.03
CA THR A 179 -12.27 3.94 6.56
C THR A 179 -13.08 5.12 7.07
N GLU A 180 -14.38 4.91 7.33
CA GLU A 180 -15.24 5.97 7.87
C GLU A 180 -14.74 6.50 9.23
N ALA A 181 -14.12 5.64 10.05
CA ALA A 181 -13.53 6.03 11.33
C ALA A 181 -12.30 6.95 11.17
N ASP A 182 -11.59 6.87 10.04
CA ASP A 182 -10.39 7.68 9.79
C ASP A 182 -10.72 9.16 9.54
N LYS A 183 -12.00 9.48 9.29
CA LYS A 183 -12.46 10.87 9.18
C LYS A 183 -12.31 11.65 10.49
N GLU A 184 -12.30 10.95 11.63
CA GLU A 184 -12.12 11.56 12.95
C GLU A 184 -10.65 11.84 13.28
N SER A 185 -9.71 11.09 12.68
CA SER A 185 -8.26 11.27 12.86
C SER A 185 -7.49 11.06 11.55
N PRO A 186 -7.55 12.03 10.62
CA PRO A 186 -6.87 11.92 9.32
C PRO A 186 -5.35 11.91 9.45
N ASP A 187 -4.80 12.57 10.48
CA ASP A 187 -3.35 12.63 10.71
C ASP A 187 -2.79 11.26 11.11
N THR A 188 -3.50 10.52 11.97
CA THR A 188 -3.12 9.15 12.34
C THR A 188 -3.08 8.25 11.12
N LEU A 189 -4.08 8.33 10.23
CA LEU A 189 -4.08 7.57 8.98
C LEU A 189 -2.84 7.88 8.12
N LYS A 190 -2.48 9.16 7.99
CA LYS A 190 -1.30 9.56 7.21
C LYS A 190 0.00 9.03 7.82
N ILE A 191 0.11 9.01 9.15
CA ILE A 191 1.27 8.46 9.85
C ILE A 191 1.40 6.96 9.61
N VAL A 192 0.31 6.19 9.76
CA VAL A 192 0.35 4.73 9.53
C VAL A 192 0.59 4.37 8.07
N GLN A 193 0.02 5.13 7.13
CA GLN A 193 0.29 4.98 5.70
C GLN A 193 1.78 5.16 5.40
N ARG A 194 2.41 6.21 5.97
CA ARG A 194 3.84 6.44 5.83
C ARG A 194 4.66 5.29 6.39
N LEU A 195 4.34 4.78 7.58
CA LEU A 195 5.05 3.65 8.19
C LEU A 195 4.97 2.38 7.32
N ILE A 196 3.77 2.06 6.81
CA ILE A 196 3.55 0.92 5.92
C ILE A 196 4.35 1.11 4.62
N CYS A 197 4.25 2.27 3.98
CA CYS A 197 4.95 2.56 2.74
C CYS A 197 6.48 2.55 2.90
N GLN A 198 7.02 3.00 4.04
CA GLN A 198 8.44 2.89 4.36
C GLN A 198 8.89 1.43 4.50
N PHE A 199 8.08 0.58 5.13
CA PHE A 199 8.34 -0.85 5.18
C PHE A 199 8.33 -1.48 3.77
N VAL A 200 7.32 -1.17 2.95
CA VAL A 200 7.23 -1.65 1.56
C VAL A 200 8.41 -1.15 0.71
N HIS A 201 8.83 0.10 0.90
CA HIS A 201 10.04 0.64 0.28
C HIS A 201 11.26 -0.23 0.60
N GLY A 202 11.46 -0.57 1.87
CA GLY A 202 12.51 -1.50 2.32
C GLY A 202 12.45 -2.84 1.59
N LEU A 203 11.26 -3.41 1.43
CA LEU A 203 11.08 -4.67 0.68
C LEU A 203 11.44 -4.55 -0.81
N PHE A 204 11.17 -3.40 -1.43
CA PHE A 204 11.49 -3.19 -2.86
C PHE A 204 12.98 -3.05 -3.14
N ILE A 205 13.74 -2.51 -2.18
CA ILE A 205 15.20 -2.33 -2.31
C ILE A 205 16.00 -3.52 -1.77
N ASP A 206 15.35 -4.45 -1.05
CA ASP A 206 15.95 -5.63 -0.45
C ASP A 206 16.36 -6.67 -1.53
N GLY A 207 17.60 -6.58 -2.00
CA GLY A 207 18.34 -7.66 -2.68
C GLY A 207 17.90 -8.03 -4.10
N ASP A 208 16.78 -7.50 -4.60
CA ASP A 208 16.27 -7.80 -5.93
C ASP A 208 16.88 -6.90 -7.01
N ARG A 209 17.56 -7.51 -7.98
CA ARG A 209 17.91 -6.84 -9.24
C ARG A 209 16.61 -6.41 -9.94
N ASP A 210 16.63 -5.22 -10.52
CA ASP A 210 15.54 -4.65 -11.33
C ASP A 210 14.20 -4.44 -10.59
N MET A 211 14.21 -4.34 -9.25
CA MET A 211 13.00 -4.14 -8.43
C MET A 211 11.88 -5.16 -8.74
N LEU A 212 12.26 -6.44 -8.84
CA LEU A 212 11.35 -7.50 -9.29
C LEU A 212 10.05 -7.55 -8.48
N LEU A 213 10.12 -7.45 -7.15
CA LEU A 213 8.94 -7.43 -6.30
C LEU A 213 8.00 -6.25 -6.64
N ALA A 214 8.54 -5.05 -6.84
CA ALA A 214 7.76 -3.89 -7.25
C ALA A 214 7.11 -4.12 -8.63
N LYS A 215 7.84 -4.71 -9.58
CA LYS A 215 7.29 -5.07 -10.89
C LYS A 215 6.14 -6.07 -10.76
N ILE A 216 6.30 -7.13 -9.97
CA ILE A 216 5.25 -8.12 -9.75
C ILE A 216 4.00 -7.47 -9.17
N LEU A 217 4.14 -6.64 -8.13
CA LEU A 217 3.03 -5.94 -7.50
C LEU A 217 2.26 -5.05 -8.50
N HIS A 218 2.96 -4.20 -9.24
CA HIS A 218 2.30 -3.28 -10.18
C HIS A 218 1.66 -4.00 -11.38
N PHE A 219 2.16 -5.19 -11.76
CA PHE A 219 1.52 -6.05 -12.77
C PHE A 219 0.35 -6.86 -12.20
N GLN A 220 0.29 -7.07 -10.89
CA GLN A 220 -0.88 -7.59 -10.17
C GLN A 220 -1.93 -6.50 -9.93
N THR A 221 -1.53 -5.23 -9.94
CA THR A 221 -2.34 -4.04 -9.66
C THR A 221 -2.87 -4.00 -8.22
N TYR A 222 -3.29 -2.83 -7.76
CA TYR A 222 -3.97 -2.61 -6.48
C TYR A 222 -4.99 -1.48 -6.67
N SER A 223 -5.77 -1.17 -5.63
CA SER A 223 -6.77 -0.08 -5.71
C SER A 223 -6.12 1.22 -6.20
N ILE A 224 -6.67 1.83 -7.25
CA ILE A 224 -6.17 3.08 -7.82
C ILE A 224 -6.22 4.25 -6.82
N GLU A 225 -7.09 4.17 -5.82
CA GLU A 225 -7.21 5.13 -4.73
C GLU A 225 -5.93 5.20 -3.85
N LEU A 226 -5.11 4.15 -3.88
CA LEU A 226 -3.84 4.09 -3.16
C LEU A 226 -2.69 4.71 -3.95
N LEU A 227 -2.85 5.03 -5.25
CA LEU A 227 -1.76 5.59 -6.07
C LEU A 227 -1.17 6.86 -5.46
N PRO A 228 -1.96 7.86 -4.98
CA PRO A 228 -1.39 9.04 -4.36
C PRO A 228 -0.54 8.71 -3.13
N VAL A 229 -1.02 7.80 -2.27
CA VAL A 229 -0.34 7.38 -1.04
C VAL A 229 0.96 6.63 -1.37
N VAL A 230 0.88 5.68 -2.30
CA VAL A 230 2.00 4.83 -2.71
C VAL A 230 3.08 5.67 -3.39
N VAL A 231 2.71 6.51 -4.35
CA VAL A 231 3.64 7.42 -5.02
C VAL A 231 4.25 8.40 -4.02
N GLU A 232 3.48 8.93 -3.07
CA GLU A 232 3.97 9.89 -2.09
C GLU A 232 4.95 9.29 -1.08
N PHE A 233 4.65 8.11 -0.52
CA PHE A 233 5.40 7.60 0.62
C PHE A 233 6.39 6.47 0.32
N ILE A 234 6.48 5.97 -0.92
CA ILE A 234 7.48 4.96 -1.31
C ILE A 234 8.56 5.62 -2.20
N PRO A 235 9.73 5.98 -1.65
CA PRO A 235 10.75 6.70 -2.40
C PRO A 235 11.33 5.95 -3.60
N SER A 236 11.40 4.63 -3.56
CA SER A 236 12.01 3.81 -4.64
C SER A 236 11.19 3.73 -5.92
N LEU A 237 9.97 4.29 -5.96
CA LEU A 237 9.09 4.17 -7.12
C LEU A 237 9.59 4.92 -8.37
N PHE A 238 10.58 5.81 -8.27
CA PHE A 238 11.20 6.40 -9.47
C PHE A 238 11.71 5.34 -10.46
N ALA A 239 12.11 4.15 -9.99
CA ALA A 239 12.60 3.09 -10.88
C ALA A 239 11.47 2.23 -11.49
N VAL A 240 10.23 2.35 -10.98
CA VAL A 240 9.04 1.67 -11.54
C VAL A 240 8.70 2.17 -12.94
N PHE A 241 9.03 3.42 -13.24
CA PHE A 241 8.74 4.03 -14.53
C PHE A 241 9.35 3.27 -15.72
N ASN A 242 10.48 2.58 -15.50
CA ASN A 242 11.19 1.79 -16.52
C ASN A 242 10.33 0.66 -17.12
N PHE A 243 9.39 0.09 -16.38
CA PHE A 243 8.53 -0.99 -16.87
C PHE A 243 7.10 -0.54 -17.22
N ILE A 244 6.78 0.75 -17.13
CA ILE A 244 5.47 1.29 -17.55
C ILE A 244 5.14 0.92 -19.01
N PRO A 245 6.05 1.06 -19.99
CA PRO A 245 5.74 0.66 -21.37
C PRO A 245 5.34 -0.81 -21.52
N GLU A 246 5.88 -1.69 -20.67
CA GLU A 246 5.54 -3.12 -20.64
C GLU A 246 4.16 -3.35 -19.98
N LEU A 247 3.86 -2.61 -18.91
CA LEU A 247 2.56 -2.65 -18.23
C LEU A 247 1.42 -2.17 -19.16
N LEU A 248 1.65 -1.10 -19.92
CA LEU A 248 0.68 -0.58 -20.90
C LEU A 248 0.45 -1.52 -22.10
N ARG A 249 1.35 -2.49 -22.31
CA ARG A 249 1.22 -3.52 -23.34
C ARG A 249 0.43 -4.74 -22.87
N GLN A 250 0.04 -4.82 -21.59
CA GLN A 250 -0.80 -5.90 -21.09
C GLN A 250 -2.14 -5.96 -21.83
N PRO A 251 -2.69 -7.15 -22.12
CA PRO A 251 -3.94 -7.27 -22.87
C PRO A 251 -5.17 -6.82 -22.05
N GLN A 252 -5.09 -6.85 -20.72
CA GLN A 252 -6.19 -6.46 -19.84
C GLN A 252 -6.30 -4.93 -19.75
N PRO A 253 -7.48 -4.34 -20.02
CA PRO A 253 -7.68 -2.89 -19.95
C PRO A 253 -7.47 -2.34 -18.54
N ASP A 254 -7.86 -3.07 -17.49
CA ASP A 254 -7.66 -2.64 -16.09
C ASP A 254 -6.19 -2.36 -15.77
N LYS A 255 -5.27 -3.21 -16.29
CA LYS A 255 -3.83 -3.04 -16.11
C LYS A 255 -3.28 -1.86 -16.90
N GLN A 256 -3.84 -1.59 -18.08
CA GLN A 256 -3.48 -0.41 -18.88
C GLN A 256 -3.92 0.87 -18.17
N VAL A 257 -5.15 0.90 -17.64
CA VAL A 257 -5.69 2.02 -16.86
C VAL A 257 -4.82 2.28 -15.63
N PHE A 258 -4.56 1.24 -14.83
CA PHE A 258 -3.66 1.33 -13.68
C PHE A 258 -2.28 1.86 -14.07
N GLY A 259 -1.70 1.35 -15.16
CA GLY A 259 -0.39 1.79 -15.65
C GLY A 259 -0.37 3.25 -16.12
N ILE A 260 -1.45 3.75 -16.75
CA ILE A 260 -1.55 5.16 -17.13
C ILE A 260 -1.61 6.03 -15.88
N LEU A 261 -2.49 5.72 -14.93
CA LEU A 261 -2.69 6.51 -13.71
C LEU A 261 -1.42 6.55 -12.86
N LEU A 262 -0.77 5.40 -12.66
CA LEU A 262 0.52 5.32 -11.98
C LEU A 262 1.57 6.20 -12.65
N ALA A 263 1.68 6.14 -13.97
CA ALA A 263 2.66 6.94 -14.70
C ALA A 263 2.36 8.44 -14.63
N CYS A 264 1.09 8.85 -14.65
CA CYS A 264 0.69 10.24 -14.48
C CYS A 264 1.11 10.80 -13.11
N HIS A 265 0.87 10.05 -12.02
CA HIS A 265 1.31 10.43 -10.68
C HIS A 265 2.84 10.45 -10.56
N LEU A 266 3.55 9.50 -11.19
CA LEU A 266 5.01 9.49 -11.20
C LEU A 266 5.62 10.67 -11.95
N CYS A 267 5.00 11.11 -13.05
CA CYS A 267 5.42 12.29 -13.79
C CYS A 267 5.27 13.58 -12.96
N GLU A 268 4.15 13.74 -12.25
CA GLU A 268 3.95 14.89 -11.35
C GLU A 268 4.97 14.89 -10.20
N LYS A 269 5.23 13.72 -9.61
CA LYS A 269 6.20 13.63 -8.51
C LYS A 269 7.65 13.76 -8.98
N TYR A 270 7.98 13.23 -10.15
CA TYR A 270 9.33 13.20 -10.71
C TYR A 270 9.31 13.70 -12.16
N PRO A 271 9.30 15.03 -12.39
CA PRO A 271 9.19 15.62 -13.72
C PRO A 271 10.52 15.50 -14.51
N LEU A 272 10.82 14.29 -15.00
CA LEU A 272 12.04 13.99 -15.74
C LEU A 272 11.80 13.97 -17.26
N GLU A 273 12.80 14.31 -18.07
CA GLU A 273 12.65 14.37 -19.54
C GLU A 273 12.38 12.99 -20.17
N ASN A 274 13.02 11.93 -19.66
CA ASN A 274 12.76 10.56 -20.11
C ASN A 274 11.32 10.10 -19.79
N TYR A 275 10.71 10.65 -18.74
CA TYR A 275 9.33 10.39 -18.38
C TYR A 275 8.37 11.06 -19.37
N LEU A 276 8.62 12.33 -19.71
CA LEU A 276 7.90 13.03 -20.76
C LEU A 276 7.94 12.24 -22.09
N ARG A 277 9.13 11.82 -22.54
CA ARG A 277 9.25 11.02 -23.78
C ARG A 277 8.42 9.74 -23.74
N THR A 278 8.31 9.10 -22.58
CA THR A 278 7.46 7.91 -22.41
C THR A 278 5.98 8.27 -22.40
N ALA A 279 5.62 9.41 -21.80
CA ALA A 279 4.26 9.93 -21.83
C ALA A 279 3.77 10.18 -23.26
N GLU A 280 4.62 10.81 -24.08
CA GLU A 280 4.34 11.07 -25.49
C GLU A 280 4.21 9.81 -26.33
N ASN A 281 5.12 8.85 -26.15
CA ASN A 281 5.24 7.69 -27.03
C ASN A 281 4.39 6.49 -26.60
N HIS A 282 3.99 6.42 -25.32
CA HIS A 282 3.33 5.24 -24.76
C HIS A 282 2.04 5.56 -24.00
N ILE A 283 2.01 6.61 -23.17
CA ILE A 283 0.86 6.91 -22.30
C ILE A 283 -0.28 7.55 -23.09
N LEU A 284 -0.02 8.66 -23.78
CA LEU A 284 -1.03 9.38 -24.55
C LEU A 284 -1.61 8.53 -25.72
N PRO A 285 -0.80 7.80 -26.51
CA PRO A 285 -1.33 6.90 -27.54
C PRO A 285 -2.19 5.77 -26.95
N ARG A 286 -1.93 5.37 -25.70
CA ARG A 286 -2.74 4.35 -25.03
C ARG A 286 -4.12 4.87 -24.64
N LEU A 287 -4.23 6.12 -24.19
CA LEU A 287 -5.53 6.77 -23.97
C LEU A 287 -6.37 6.74 -25.25
N LEU A 288 -5.80 7.16 -26.38
CA LEU A 288 -6.48 7.12 -27.68
C LEU A 288 -6.92 5.69 -28.06
N LYS A 289 -6.09 4.68 -27.80
CA LYS A 289 -6.46 3.28 -28.07
C LYS A 289 -7.61 2.78 -27.18
N ILE A 290 -7.71 3.27 -25.95
CA ILE A 290 -8.85 2.97 -25.05
C ILE A 290 -10.10 3.69 -25.57
N ALA A 291 -9.97 4.94 -26.03
CA ALA A 291 -11.08 5.74 -26.55
C ALA A 291 -11.61 5.22 -27.90
N PHE A 292 -10.72 4.73 -28.75
CA PHE A 292 -11.00 4.29 -30.12
C PHE A 292 -10.43 2.87 -30.34
N PRO A 293 -11.07 1.82 -29.82
CA PRO A 293 -10.55 0.45 -29.88
C PRO A 293 -10.65 -0.19 -31.28
N SER A 294 -11.50 0.35 -32.15
CA SER A 294 -11.68 -0.12 -33.53
C SER A 294 -10.53 0.32 -34.44
N VAL A 295 -10.25 -0.47 -35.49
CA VAL A 295 -9.21 -0.14 -36.48
C VAL A 295 -9.49 1.25 -37.08
N PRO A 296 -8.49 2.14 -37.19
CA PRO A 296 -8.65 3.41 -37.87
C PRO A 296 -9.22 3.19 -39.30
N PRO A 297 -10.14 4.03 -39.79
CA PRO A 297 -10.56 5.33 -39.26
C PRO A 297 -11.94 5.26 -38.57
N SER A 298 -12.03 4.71 -37.36
CA SER A 298 -13.23 4.90 -36.53
C SER A 298 -13.13 6.24 -35.80
N SER A 299 -13.99 7.20 -36.15
CA SER A 299 -14.14 8.46 -35.42
C SER A 299 -15.06 8.35 -34.20
N VAL A 300 -15.71 7.20 -34.01
CA VAL A 300 -16.65 6.98 -32.90
C VAL A 300 -15.88 6.54 -31.67
N CYS A 301 -15.99 7.32 -30.60
CA CYS A 301 -15.45 6.98 -29.30
C CYS A 301 -16.30 5.86 -28.68
N ALA A 302 -15.65 4.89 -28.04
CA ALA A 302 -16.31 3.85 -27.26
C ALA A 302 -16.34 4.26 -25.78
N PRO A 303 -17.49 4.76 -25.25
CA PRO A 303 -17.57 5.16 -23.85
C PRO A 303 -17.32 3.95 -22.94
N SER A 304 -16.48 4.13 -21.92
CA SER A 304 -16.15 3.09 -20.94
C SER A 304 -15.81 3.71 -19.59
N GLU A 305 -16.04 2.96 -18.51
CA GLU A 305 -15.59 3.37 -17.15
C GLU A 305 -14.07 3.59 -17.10
N TYR A 306 -13.31 2.90 -17.97
CA TYR A 306 -11.87 3.10 -18.10
C TYR A 306 -11.49 4.50 -18.55
N LEU A 307 -12.23 5.10 -19.49
CA LEU A 307 -11.98 6.48 -19.91
C LEU A 307 -12.30 7.46 -18.77
N VAL A 308 -13.43 7.23 -18.09
CA VAL A 308 -13.85 8.04 -16.93
C VAL A 308 -12.76 8.04 -15.85
N GLN A 309 -12.10 6.90 -15.63
CA GLN A 309 -11.02 6.77 -14.65
C GLN A 309 -9.71 7.42 -15.11
N VAL A 310 -9.34 7.25 -16.38
CA VAL A 310 -8.01 7.64 -16.89
C VAL A 310 -7.90 9.13 -17.19
N ILE A 311 -8.96 9.76 -17.71
CA ILE A 311 -8.93 11.17 -18.16
C ILE A 311 -8.46 12.14 -17.07
N PRO A 312 -8.94 12.06 -15.81
CA PRO A 312 -8.43 12.89 -14.71
C PRO A 312 -6.93 12.76 -14.49
N GLY A 313 -6.37 11.57 -14.74
CA GLY A 313 -4.95 11.30 -14.62
C GLY A 313 -4.08 12.26 -15.44
N PHE A 314 -4.53 12.67 -16.62
CA PHE A 314 -3.78 13.55 -17.51
C PHE A 314 -3.63 14.98 -17.00
N VAL A 315 -4.42 15.39 -16.00
CA VAL A 315 -4.21 16.67 -15.29
C VAL A 315 -2.84 16.67 -14.60
N HIS A 316 -2.43 15.54 -14.02
CA HIS A 316 -1.11 15.39 -13.40
C HIS A 316 0.04 15.54 -14.41
N LEU A 317 -0.16 15.09 -15.66
CA LEU A 317 0.82 15.29 -16.73
C LEU A 317 0.92 16.75 -17.15
N ALA A 318 -0.19 17.48 -17.21
CA ALA A 318 -0.19 18.91 -17.53
C ALA A 318 0.49 19.73 -16.42
N LYS A 319 0.28 19.39 -15.15
CA LYS A 319 1.02 19.97 -14.01
C LYS A 319 2.52 19.73 -14.09
N ALA A 320 2.91 18.50 -14.43
CA ALA A 320 4.32 18.13 -14.57
C ALA A 320 5.00 18.81 -15.78
N TYR A 321 4.26 18.92 -16.89
CA TYR A 321 4.76 19.38 -18.18
C TYR A 321 3.73 20.29 -18.87
N PRO A 322 3.63 21.58 -18.51
CA PRO A 322 2.61 22.47 -19.06
C PRO A 322 2.63 22.57 -20.60
N HIS A 323 3.82 22.60 -21.21
CA HIS A 323 3.98 22.61 -22.68
C HIS A 323 3.34 21.39 -23.37
N PHE A 324 3.30 20.23 -22.71
CA PHE A 324 2.64 19.02 -23.21
C PHE A 324 1.11 19.09 -23.10
N GLY A 325 0.59 20.00 -22.26
CA GLY A 325 -0.85 20.24 -22.06
C GLY A 325 -1.59 20.55 -23.36
N SER A 326 -0.99 21.30 -24.29
CA SER A 326 -1.56 21.58 -25.62
C SER A 326 -1.94 20.31 -26.40
N LYS A 327 -1.09 19.29 -26.34
CA LYS A 327 -1.29 17.99 -27.00
C LYS A 327 -2.32 17.12 -26.26
N ILE A 328 -2.38 17.23 -24.93
CA ILE A 328 -3.44 16.61 -24.12
C ILE A 328 -4.81 17.19 -24.49
N LEU A 329 -4.93 18.52 -24.61
CA LEU A 329 -6.16 19.21 -25.00
C LEU A 329 -6.65 18.76 -26.38
N GLN A 330 -5.76 18.64 -27.36
CA GLN A 330 -6.10 18.12 -28.69
C GLN A 330 -6.71 16.71 -28.63
N VAL A 331 -6.13 15.82 -27.82
CA VAL A 331 -6.66 14.47 -27.60
C VAL A 331 -8.01 14.49 -26.89
N PHE A 332 -8.20 15.38 -25.91
CA PHE A 332 -9.51 15.56 -25.26
C PHE A 332 -10.57 16.04 -26.24
N ASP A 333 -10.24 16.99 -27.12
CA ASP A 333 -11.14 17.49 -28.15
C ASP A 333 -11.46 16.41 -29.23
N GLU A 334 -10.53 15.51 -29.53
CA GLU A 334 -10.78 14.32 -30.35
C GLU A 334 -11.77 13.35 -29.69
N ILE A 335 -11.56 13.05 -28.41
CA ILE A 335 -12.46 12.18 -27.63
C ILE A 335 -13.86 12.81 -27.57
N ALA A 336 -13.96 14.11 -27.27
CA ALA A 336 -15.23 14.84 -27.22
C ALA A 336 -16.00 14.76 -28.54
N ARG A 337 -15.31 14.97 -29.68
CA ARG A 337 -15.93 14.88 -31.01
C ARG A 337 -16.40 13.48 -31.37
N GLY A 338 -15.76 12.45 -30.82
CA GLY A 338 -16.16 11.06 -31.02
C GLY A 338 -17.32 10.60 -30.14
N LEU A 339 -17.72 11.39 -29.14
CA LEU A 339 -18.83 11.06 -28.25
C LEU A 339 -20.16 11.58 -28.81
N PRO A 340 -21.28 10.85 -28.59
CA PRO A 340 -22.59 11.35 -28.94
C PRO A 340 -22.93 12.60 -28.08
N PRO A 341 -23.60 13.61 -28.65
CA PRO A 341 -23.85 14.87 -27.95
C PRO A 341 -24.81 14.67 -26.76
N PRO A 342 -24.59 15.35 -25.62
CA PRO A 342 -25.39 15.17 -24.41
C PRO A 342 -26.90 15.44 -24.62
N GLN A 343 -27.23 16.33 -25.55
CA GLN A 343 -28.59 16.78 -25.86
C GLN A 343 -29.48 15.64 -26.39
N GLU A 344 -28.89 14.60 -26.98
CA GLU A 344 -29.63 13.42 -27.49
C GLU A 344 -30.20 12.53 -26.38
N PHE A 345 -29.80 12.75 -25.13
CA PHE A 345 -30.12 11.87 -24.00
C PHE A 345 -31.00 12.50 -22.91
N VAL A 346 -31.45 13.74 -23.13
CA VAL A 346 -32.33 14.47 -22.20
C VAL A 346 -33.65 13.69 -22.02
N GLY A 347 -33.95 13.29 -20.77
CA GLY A 347 -35.15 12.52 -20.42
C GLY A 347 -35.00 10.99 -20.44
N GLN A 348 -33.79 10.44 -20.65
CA GLN A 348 -33.51 9.00 -20.68
C GLN A 348 -32.56 8.54 -19.56
N GLU A 349 -32.53 9.25 -18.43
CA GLU A 349 -31.56 9.12 -17.34
C GLU A 349 -31.60 7.78 -16.57
N GLY A 350 -32.53 6.87 -16.89
CA GLY A 350 -32.59 5.53 -16.32
C GLY A 350 -31.66 4.50 -16.98
N ASN A 351 -30.98 4.83 -18.09
CA ASN A 351 -30.13 3.90 -18.82
C ASN A 351 -28.66 4.03 -18.39
N SER A 352 -28.06 2.94 -17.89
CA SER A 352 -26.67 2.90 -17.44
C SER A 352 -25.64 3.35 -18.49
N LYS A 353 -25.91 3.10 -19.78
CA LYS A 353 -25.04 3.58 -20.87
C LYS A 353 -25.08 5.10 -21.04
N ILE A 354 -26.24 5.71 -20.82
CA ILE A 354 -26.43 7.15 -20.90
C ILE A 354 -25.75 7.82 -19.72
N ILE A 355 -25.92 7.27 -18.51
CA ILE A 355 -25.23 7.74 -17.30
C ILE A 355 -23.71 7.75 -17.50
N LEU A 356 -23.15 6.67 -18.07
CA LEU A 356 -21.73 6.58 -18.39
C LEU A 356 -21.27 7.67 -19.37
N VAL A 357 -22.03 7.90 -20.45
CA VAL A 357 -21.72 8.94 -21.44
C VAL A 357 -21.76 10.34 -20.82
N LEU A 358 -22.78 10.63 -20.01
CA LEU A 358 -22.90 11.92 -19.32
C LEU A 358 -21.76 12.14 -18.32
N ARG A 359 -21.41 11.10 -17.55
CA ARG A 359 -20.26 11.12 -16.64
C ARG A 359 -18.95 11.35 -17.38
N LEU A 360 -18.77 10.73 -18.54
CA LEU A 360 -17.59 10.92 -19.37
C LEU A 360 -17.48 12.35 -19.90
N HIS A 361 -18.58 12.95 -20.38
CA HIS A 361 -18.62 14.37 -20.77
C HIS A 361 -18.27 15.29 -19.58
N GLN A 362 -18.83 15.03 -18.40
CA GLN A 362 -18.54 15.80 -17.19
C GLN A 362 -17.05 15.74 -16.82
N VAL A 363 -16.48 14.53 -16.77
CA VAL A 363 -15.08 14.31 -16.44
C VAL A 363 -14.17 14.97 -17.48
N LEU A 364 -14.46 14.77 -18.78
CA LEU A 364 -13.69 15.38 -19.86
C LEU A 364 -13.67 16.91 -19.78
N ASN A 365 -14.82 17.54 -19.53
CA ASN A 365 -14.90 19.00 -19.38
C ASN A 365 -14.08 19.49 -18.17
N SER A 366 -14.27 18.87 -17.00
CA SER A 366 -13.54 19.26 -15.78
C SER A 366 -12.01 19.09 -15.91
N SER A 367 -11.56 17.99 -16.53
CA SER A 367 -10.14 17.75 -16.78
C SER A 367 -9.59 18.69 -17.84
N ARG A 368 -10.36 19.01 -18.89
CA ARG A 368 -9.97 19.99 -19.91
C ARG A 368 -9.77 21.38 -19.32
N GLU A 369 -10.68 21.83 -18.46
CA GLU A 369 -10.56 23.12 -17.74
C GLU A 369 -9.30 23.16 -16.87
N SER A 370 -9.02 22.08 -16.15
CA SER A 370 -7.83 21.96 -15.31
C SER A 370 -6.54 21.96 -16.14
N VAL A 371 -6.49 21.22 -17.25
CA VAL A 371 -5.33 21.23 -18.16
C VAL A 371 -5.13 22.60 -18.79
N GLN A 372 -6.21 23.26 -19.23
CA GLN A 372 -6.14 24.62 -19.79
C GLN A 372 -5.58 25.61 -18.78
N TYR A 373 -6.00 25.53 -17.52
CA TYR A 373 -5.47 26.36 -16.45
C TYR A 373 -3.95 26.21 -16.30
N GLU A 374 -3.42 24.98 -16.27
CA GLU A 374 -1.96 24.75 -16.16
C GLU A 374 -1.19 25.30 -17.36
N VAL A 375 -1.73 25.17 -18.57
CA VAL A 375 -1.13 25.73 -19.80
C VAL A 375 -1.09 27.26 -19.73
N ASP A 376 -2.22 27.89 -19.40
CA ASP A 376 -2.33 29.35 -19.33
C ASP A 376 -1.47 29.93 -18.19
N HIS A 377 -1.36 29.20 -17.07
CA HIS A 377 -0.54 29.61 -15.93
C HIS A 377 0.95 29.60 -16.30
N SER A 378 1.43 28.58 -17.01
CA SER A 378 2.82 28.50 -17.45
C SER A 378 3.20 29.65 -18.40
N ILE A 379 2.31 30.01 -19.34
CA ILE A 379 2.56 31.11 -20.28
C ILE A 379 2.69 32.45 -19.54
N LYS A 380 1.84 32.69 -18.53
CA LYS A 380 1.90 33.92 -17.73
C LYS A 380 3.17 34.03 -16.89
N VAL A 381 3.65 32.91 -16.33
CA VAL A 381 4.91 32.91 -15.56
C VAL A 381 6.11 33.19 -16.48
N GLU A 382 6.13 32.61 -17.68
CA GLU A 382 7.17 32.90 -18.69
C GLU A 382 7.15 34.38 -19.13
N GLU A 383 5.96 35.01 -19.26
CA GLU A 383 5.82 36.43 -19.58
C GLU A 383 6.19 37.40 -18.44
N GLU A 384 6.21 36.93 -17.18
CA GLU A 384 6.59 37.73 -16.00
C GLU A 384 8.09 37.65 -15.67
N ASP A 385 8.78 36.60 -16.14
CA ASP A 385 10.22 36.37 -15.94
C ASP A 385 11.11 36.97 -17.06
N ASP A 386 10.52 37.40 -18.18
CA ASP A 386 11.14 38.14 -19.31
C ASP A 386 10.98 39.67 -19.17
#